data_AF-A0AAE6R0B4-F1
#
_entry.id   AF-A0AAE6R0B4-F1
#
_cell.length_a   1.000
_cell.length_b   1.000
_cell.length_c   1.000
_cell.angle_alpha   90.00
_cell.angle_beta   90.00
_cell.angle_gamma   90.00
#
_symmetry.space_group_name_H-M   'P 1'
#
loop_
_entity.id
_entity.type
_entity.pdbx_description
1 polymer ?
#
loop_
_entity_poly.entity_id
_entity_poly.type
_entity_poly.pdbx_seq_one_letter_code
_entity_poly.pdbx_strand_id
1 'polypeptide(L)'
;MQTIGIHTQGGLKHTVQTEKYDAQVLNEQLNSNDLITVLIGDFIIQRIDVKRILPVNLPTVEGTTKLKVHTSGGKEIEIVTNDYDPIYLNEQLNNSNNITVVIGDYIFSRIDVKQVVLVKGEPKEPEQPPVTEPEKPTAPFTPPKN
;
A
#
# COMPACT_ATOMS: atom_id res chain seq x y z
N MET A 1 10.59 16.31 -8.85
CA MET A 1 11.18 16.00 -7.53
C MET A 1 10.18 15.20 -6.72
N GLN A 2 10.65 14.14 -6.10
CA GLN A 2 9.88 13.19 -5.30
C GLN A 2 10.25 13.38 -3.83
N THR A 3 9.26 13.35 -2.95
CA THR A 3 9.39 13.55 -1.51
C THR A 3 9.06 12.25 -0.82
N ILE A 4 9.95 11.83 0.06
CA ILE A 4 9.79 10.64 0.89
C ILE A 4 9.96 11.00 2.36
N GLY A 5 9.22 10.30 3.21
CA GLY A 5 9.34 10.38 4.66
C GLY A 5 10.19 9.22 5.16
N ILE A 6 11.18 9.51 5.99
CA ILE A 6 12.03 8.52 6.64
C ILE A 6 11.73 8.57 8.13
N HIS A 7 11.29 7.46 8.70
CA HIS A 7 11.08 7.30 10.13
C HIS A 7 12.13 6.36 10.70
N THR A 8 12.71 6.73 11.84
CA THR A 8 13.75 5.93 12.49
C THR A 8 13.21 5.07 13.63
N GLN A 9 14.01 4.10 14.10
CA GLN A 9 13.66 3.25 15.24
C GLN A 9 13.53 4.09 16.52
N GLY A 10 14.39 5.10 16.67
CA GLY A 10 14.34 6.09 17.75
C GLY A 10 13.17 7.08 17.68
N GLY A 11 12.31 7.00 16.66
CA GLY A 11 11.12 7.84 16.52
C GLY A 11 11.36 9.19 15.83
N LEU A 12 12.58 9.46 15.37
CA LEU A 12 12.86 10.63 14.54
C LEU A 12 12.11 10.48 13.21
N LYS A 13 11.60 11.60 12.70
CA LYS A 13 11.00 11.68 11.37
C LYS A 13 11.75 12.72 10.56
N HIS A 14 12.11 12.34 9.35
CA HIS A 14 12.80 13.20 8.41
C HIS A 14 12.09 13.16 7.07
N THR A 15 12.25 14.20 6.26
CA THR A 15 11.66 14.29 4.94
C THR A 15 12.76 14.68 3.97
N VAL A 16 12.89 13.92 2.89
CA VAL A 16 13.94 14.08 1.90
C VAL A 16 13.30 14.31 0.54
N GLN A 17 13.89 15.21 -0.26
CA GLN A 17 13.60 15.35 -1.66
C GLN A 17 14.66 14.63 -2.50
N THR A 18 14.23 13.83 -3.45
CA THR A 18 15.09 13.12 -4.41
C THR A 18 14.58 13.32 -5.83
N GLU A 19 15.47 13.23 -6.81
CA GLU A 19 15.09 13.28 -8.22
C GLU A 19 14.30 12.03 -8.62
N LYS A 20 14.79 10.86 -8.20
CA LYS A 20 14.20 9.55 -8.46
C LYS A 20 14.22 8.73 -7.17
N TYR A 21 13.05 8.27 -6.75
CA TYR A 21 12.91 7.26 -5.71
C TYR A 21 12.54 5.93 -6.35
N ASP A 22 13.20 4.88 -5.92
CA ASP A 22 12.92 3.50 -6.26
C ASP A 22 13.06 2.68 -4.98
N ALA A 23 11.94 2.13 -4.50
CA ALA A 23 11.90 1.43 -3.22
C ALA A 23 12.74 0.14 -3.25
N GLN A 24 12.83 -0.55 -4.40
CA GLN A 24 13.60 -1.78 -4.52
C GLN A 24 15.10 -1.48 -4.47
N VAL A 25 15.56 -0.52 -5.26
CA VAL A 25 16.98 -0.13 -5.28
C VAL A 25 17.45 0.36 -3.91
N LEU A 26 16.64 1.17 -3.22
CA LEU A 26 16.99 1.63 -1.87
C LEU A 26 16.95 0.47 -0.85
N ASN A 27 16.00 -0.45 -0.97
CA ASN A 27 15.92 -1.61 -0.09
C ASN A 27 17.12 -2.57 -0.27
N GLU A 28 17.63 -2.73 -1.49
CA GLU A 28 18.87 -3.47 -1.75
C GLU A 28 20.07 -2.85 -1.01
N GLN A 29 20.20 -1.52 -1.05
CA GLN A 29 21.25 -0.82 -0.30
C GLN A 29 21.08 -1.00 1.21
N LEU A 30 19.86 -0.88 1.73
CA LEU A 30 19.58 -1.06 3.16
C LEU A 30 19.86 -2.50 3.62
N ASN A 31 19.62 -3.50 2.77
CA ASN A 31 19.89 -4.89 3.09
C ASN A 31 21.34 -5.34 2.78
N SER A 32 22.17 -4.47 2.21
CA SER A 32 23.59 -4.78 2.01
C SER A 32 24.32 -4.87 3.35
N ASN A 33 24.97 -6.01 3.59
CA ASN A 33 25.78 -6.22 4.79
C ASN A 33 27.14 -5.51 4.74
N ASP A 34 27.55 -5.05 3.56
CA ASP A 34 28.79 -4.29 3.37
C ASP A 34 28.62 -2.82 3.78
N LEU A 35 27.38 -2.36 3.96
CA LEU A 35 27.07 -0.99 4.33
C LEU A 35 26.73 -0.90 5.83
N ILE A 36 27.17 0.20 6.44
CA ILE A 36 26.74 0.60 7.80
C ILE A 36 25.68 1.69 7.70
N THR A 37 25.87 2.63 6.77
CA THR A 37 25.00 3.77 6.52
C THR A 37 24.58 3.83 5.04
N VAL A 38 23.44 4.45 4.77
CA VAL A 38 22.95 4.74 3.42
C VAL A 38 22.70 6.25 3.30
N LEU A 39 23.07 6.81 2.14
CA LEU A 39 22.75 8.18 1.76
C LEU A 39 21.44 8.19 0.98
N ILE A 40 20.47 8.96 1.46
CA ILE A 40 19.16 9.14 0.85
C ILE A 40 18.98 10.63 0.61
N GLY A 41 19.11 11.07 -0.65
CA GLY A 41 19.18 12.50 -0.98
C GLY A 41 20.38 13.16 -0.31
N ASP A 42 20.13 14.04 0.66
CA ASP A 42 21.11 14.73 1.51
C ASP A 42 21.19 14.15 2.94
N PHE A 43 20.40 13.11 3.24
CA PHE A 43 20.31 12.53 4.57
C PHE A 43 21.12 11.23 4.69
N ILE A 44 22.04 11.16 5.64
CA ILE A 44 22.83 9.96 5.95
C ILE A 44 22.23 9.30 7.20
N ILE A 45 21.92 8.01 7.10
CA ILE A 45 21.33 7.24 8.20
C ILE A 45 21.98 5.86 8.30
N GLN A 46 22.11 5.34 9.53
CA GLN A 46 22.48 3.93 9.74
C GLN A 46 21.38 3.02 9.20
N ARG A 47 21.75 2.01 8.40
CA ARG A 47 20.76 1.14 7.76
C ARG A 47 19.82 0.48 8.78
N ILE A 48 20.37 0.09 9.94
CA ILE A 48 19.63 -0.56 11.03
C ILE A 48 18.66 0.35 11.77
N ASP A 49 18.86 1.67 11.70
CA ASP A 49 17.98 2.64 12.36
C ASP A 49 16.78 3.03 11.48
N VAL A 50 16.74 2.56 10.22
CA VAL A 50 15.56 2.73 9.37
C VAL A 50 14.41 1.89 9.93
N LYS A 51 13.32 2.56 10.29
CA LYS A 51 12.07 1.91 10.67
C LYS A 51 11.09 1.83 9.52
N ARG A 52 10.97 2.93 8.77
CA ARG A 52 10.05 3.03 7.64
C ARG A 52 10.49 4.11 6.67
N ILE A 53 10.32 3.86 5.39
CA ILE A 53 10.37 4.88 4.34
C ILE A 53 9.03 4.85 3.63
N LEU A 54 8.40 6.01 3.52
CA LEU A 54 7.08 6.16 2.91
C LEU A 54 7.11 7.21 1.79
N PRO A 55 6.40 6.95 0.68
CA PRO A 55 6.15 7.97 -0.32
C PRO A 55 5.27 9.08 0.26
N VAL A 56 5.66 10.35 0.08
CA VAL A 56 4.85 11.50 0.55
C VAL A 56 4.08 12.13 -0.61
N ASN A 57 4.72 12.32 -1.76
CA ASN A 57 4.10 12.91 -2.95
C ASN A 57 4.48 12.16 -4.24
N LEU A 58 4.73 10.85 -4.15
CA LEU A 58 4.89 10.04 -5.35
C LEU A 58 3.59 10.05 -6.16
N PRO A 59 3.68 10.05 -7.50
CA PRO A 59 2.51 9.83 -8.34
C PRO A 59 1.84 8.54 -7.88
N THR A 60 0.54 8.60 -7.63
CA THR A 60 -0.23 7.46 -7.17
C THR A 60 -0.10 6.35 -8.21
N VAL A 61 0.55 5.24 -7.85
CA VAL A 61 0.58 4.07 -8.70
C VAL A 61 -0.86 3.57 -8.79
N GLU A 62 -1.39 3.46 -10.01
CA GLU A 62 -2.69 2.82 -10.23
C GLU A 62 -2.55 1.34 -9.87
N GLY A 63 -2.90 1.00 -8.63
CA GLY A 63 -2.92 -0.36 -8.14
C GLY A 63 -4.34 -0.85 -7.91
N THR A 64 -4.57 -2.12 -8.21
CA THR A 64 -5.87 -2.77 -7.96
C THR A 64 -5.91 -3.45 -6.60
N THR A 65 -4.76 -3.82 -6.05
CA THR A 65 -4.67 -4.52 -4.76
C THR A 65 -4.49 -3.52 -3.63
N LYS A 66 -5.46 -3.51 -2.71
CA LYS A 66 -5.40 -2.75 -1.46
C LYS A 66 -4.91 -3.65 -0.34
N LEU A 67 -3.87 -3.21 0.37
CA LEU A 67 -3.28 -3.89 1.51
C LEU A 67 -3.40 -3.01 2.75
N LYS A 68 -3.59 -3.65 3.89
CA LYS A 68 -3.44 -3.01 5.20
C LYS A 68 -2.26 -3.64 5.92
N VAL A 69 -1.24 -2.83 6.21
CA VAL A 69 -0.05 -3.23 6.96
C VAL A 69 -0.20 -2.76 8.41
N HIS A 70 -0.23 -3.71 9.35
CA HIS A 70 -0.23 -3.42 10.78
C HIS A 70 1.20 -3.45 11.27
N THR A 71 1.56 -2.43 12.04
CA THR A 71 2.93 -2.26 12.53
C THR A 71 3.04 -2.56 14.02
N SER A 72 4.23 -2.92 14.48
CA SER A 72 4.52 -3.24 15.88
C SER A 72 4.18 -2.07 16.82
N GLY A 73 4.25 -0.82 16.32
CA GLY A 73 3.81 0.39 17.03
C GLY A 73 2.29 0.63 17.05
N GLY A 74 1.46 -0.32 16.60
CA GLY A 74 0.00 -0.21 16.59
C GLY A 74 -0.57 0.67 15.48
N LYS A 75 0.25 1.13 14.53
CA LYS A 75 -0.24 1.90 13.37
C LYS A 75 -0.66 0.97 12.24
N GLU A 76 -1.75 1.34 11.58
CA GLU A 76 -2.22 0.73 10.34
C GLU A 76 -1.88 1.65 9.16
N ILE A 77 -1.42 1.06 8.06
CA ILE A 77 -1.10 1.78 6.82
C ILE A 77 -1.78 1.08 5.66
N GLU A 78 -2.48 1.85 4.85
CA GLU A 78 -3.07 1.38 3.61
C GLU A 78 -2.09 1.59 2.46
N ILE A 79 -1.86 0.53 1.69
CA ILE A 79 -0.97 0.52 0.54
C ILE A 79 -1.73 0.00 -0.66
N VAL A 80 -1.58 0.68 -1.78
CA VAL A 80 -2.12 0.27 -3.07
C VAL A 80 -0.95 -0.17 -3.94
N THR A 81 -0.98 -1.40 -4.45
CA THR A 81 0.09 -1.97 -5.28
C THR A 81 -0.48 -3.01 -6.25
N ASN A 82 0.28 -3.36 -7.30
CA ASN A 82 -0.02 -4.51 -8.16
C ASN A 82 0.96 -5.68 -7.92
N ASP A 83 2.04 -5.46 -7.18
CA ASP A 83 3.17 -6.39 -7.09
C ASP A 83 3.14 -7.19 -5.77
N TYR A 84 1.95 -7.41 -5.21
CA TYR A 84 1.82 -8.12 -3.95
C TYR A 84 1.85 -9.64 -4.15
N ASP A 85 2.98 -10.24 -3.78
CA ASP A 85 3.12 -11.69 -3.60
C ASP A 85 3.29 -12.02 -2.11
N PRO A 86 2.29 -12.63 -1.45
CA PRO A 86 2.37 -12.96 -0.03
C PRO A 86 3.41 -14.05 0.29
N ILE A 87 3.72 -14.96 -0.64
CA ILE A 87 4.72 -16.01 -0.44
C ILE A 87 6.09 -15.37 -0.44
N TYR A 88 6.40 -14.58 -1.47
CA TYR A 88 7.65 -13.84 -1.57
C TYR A 88 7.86 -12.90 -0.38
N LEU A 89 6.84 -12.09 -0.02
CA LEU A 89 6.96 -11.19 1.13
C LEU A 89 7.22 -11.96 2.43
N ASN A 90 6.55 -13.09 2.64
CA ASN A 90 6.79 -13.93 3.81
C ASN A 90 8.23 -14.46 3.85
N GLU A 91 8.80 -14.88 2.72
CA GLU A 91 10.21 -15.27 2.63
C GLU A 91 11.14 -14.11 3.00
N GLN A 92 10.90 -12.92 2.46
CA GLN A 92 11.70 -11.73 2.77
C GLN A 92 11.60 -11.32 4.25
N LEU A 93 10.43 -11.47 4.88
CA LEU A 93 10.20 -11.20 6.29
C LEU A 93 10.87 -12.24 7.21
N ASN A 94 11.05 -13.48 6.76
CA ASN A 94 11.72 -14.52 7.53
C ASN A 94 13.23 -14.59 7.27
N ASN A 95 13.73 -13.97 6.20
CA ASN A 95 15.16 -13.93 5.91
C ASN A 95 15.92 -13.07 6.93
N SER A 96 16.77 -13.70 7.75
CA SER A 96 17.56 -13.01 8.78
C SER A 96 18.61 -12.04 8.25
N ASN A 97 18.99 -12.19 6.98
CA ASN A 97 19.93 -11.28 6.32
C ASN A 97 19.27 -9.94 5.94
N ASN A 98 17.94 -9.90 5.85
CA ASN A 98 17.21 -8.68 5.56
C ASN A 98 16.93 -7.90 6.85
N ILE A 99 17.13 -6.60 6.82
CA ILE A 99 16.69 -5.65 7.85
C ILE A 99 15.40 -4.94 7.45
N THR A 100 15.15 -4.79 6.16
CA THR A 100 13.97 -4.14 5.58
C THR A 100 13.33 -4.98 4.47
N VAL A 101 12.06 -4.72 4.20
CA VAL A 101 11.28 -5.29 3.09
C VAL A 101 10.50 -4.20 2.36
N VAL A 102 10.17 -4.45 1.10
CA VAL A 102 9.36 -3.54 0.27
C VAL A 102 7.92 -4.03 0.18
N ILE A 103 6.97 -3.12 0.28
CA ILE A 103 5.54 -3.37 0.00
C ILE A 103 5.01 -2.18 -0.81
N GLY A 104 4.80 -2.37 -2.12
CA GLY A 104 4.56 -1.25 -3.04
C GLY A 104 5.76 -0.30 -3.05
N ASP A 105 5.52 1.01 -2.87
CA ASP A 105 6.58 2.02 -2.76
C ASP A 105 7.09 2.25 -1.32
N TYR A 106 6.59 1.48 -0.36
CA TYR A 106 6.98 1.61 1.04
C TYR A 106 8.11 0.63 1.38
N ILE A 107 9.04 1.09 2.20
CA ILE A 107 10.05 0.24 2.82
C ILE A 107 9.74 0.15 4.31
N PHE A 108 9.71 -1.06 4.83
CA PHE A 108 9.48 -1.33 6.24
C PHE A 108 10.68 -2.04 6.85
N SER A 109 11.04 -1.67 8.07
CA SER A 109 11.84 -2.57 8.89
C SER A 109 11.09 -3.88 9.07
N ARG A 110 11.80 -4.99 8.87
CA ARG A 110 11.26 -6.35 8.96
C ARG A 110 10.59 -6.62 10.30
N ILE A 111 11.15 -6.09 11.38
CA ILE A 111 10.65 -6.26 12.75
C ILE A 111 9.49 -5.30 13.10
N ASP A 112 9.24 -4.27 12.28
CA ASP A 112 8.10 -3.38 12.47
C ASP A 112 6.84 -3.91 11.79
N VAL A 113 6.97 -4.83 10.83
CA VAL A 113 5.81 -5.48 10.18
C VAL A 113 5.24 -6.55 11.11
N LYS A 114 3.99 -6.35 11.56
CA LYS A 114 3.29 -7.30 12.42
C LYS A 114 2.30 -8.17 11.65
N GLN A 115 1.62 -7.58 10.67
CA GLN A 115 0.63 -8.25 9.86
C GLN A 115 0.47 -7.51 8.53
N VAL A 116 0.22 -8.26 7.46
CA VAL A 116 -0.19 -7.71 6.17
C VAL A 116 -1.50 -8.40 5.77
N VAL A 117 -2.53 -7.61 5.49
CA VAL A 117 -3.87 -8.10 5.17
C VAL A 117 -4.28 -7.56 3.81
N LEU A 118 -4.76 -8.46 2.95
CA LEU A 118 -5.41 -8.07 1.70
C LEU A 118 -6.79 -7.51 2.03
N VAL A 119 -7.02 -6.25 1.67
CA VAL A 119 -8.35 -5.62 1.78
C VAL A 119 -9.13 -6.05 0.55
N LYS A 120 -9.93 -7.12 0.67
CA LYS A 120 -10.93 -7.43 -0.35
C LYS A 120 -11.85 -6.23 -0.45
N GLY A 121 -12.03 -5.68 -1.65
CA GLY A 121 -13.02 -4.63 -1.89
C GLY A 121 -14.35 -5.08 -1.30
N GLU A 122 -15.07 -4.17 -0.65
CA GLU A 122 -16.44 -4.44 -0.22
C GLU A 122 -17.20 -5.06 -1.40
N PRO A 123 -18.01 -6.11 -1.19
CA PRO A 123 -18.95 -6.50 -2.22
C PRO A 123 -19.73 -5.23 -2.54
N LYS A 124 -19.65 -4.75 -3.78
CA LYS A 124 -20.65 -3.81 -4.27
C LYS A 124 -21.98 -4.44 -3.90
N GLU A 125 -22.73 -3.76 -3.02
CA GLU A 125 -24.10 -4.13 -2.70
C GLU A 125 -24.77 -4.44 -4.05
N PRO A 126 -25.40 -5.61 -4.24
CA PRO A 126 -26.01 -5.94 -5.52
C PRO A 126 -26.95 -4.79 -5.85
N GLU A 127 -26.72 -4.13 -6.99
CA GLU A 127 -27.62 -3.11 -7.52
C GLU A 127 -29.04 -3.67 -7.36
N GLN A 128 -29.87 -3.03 -6.53
CA GLN A 128 -31.26 -3.43 -6.40
C GLN A 128 -31.81 -3.53 -7.83
N PRO A 129 -32.40 -4.67 -8.24
CA PRO A 129 -33.02 -4.75 -9.55
C PRO A 129 -34.00 -3.58 -9.66
N PRO A 130 -34.06 -2.89 -10.81
CA PRO A 130 -34.94 -1.74 -10.98
C PRO A 130 -36.34 -2.17 -10.54
N VAL A 131 -36.89 -1.45 -9.56
CA VAL A 131 -38.28 -1.62 -9.15
C VAL A 131 -39.12 -1.30 -10.38
N THR A 132 -39.59 -2.33 -11.08
CA THR A 132 -40.60 -2.18 -12.12
C THR A 132 -41.88 -1.76 -11.41
N GLU A 133 -42.19 -0.46 -11.50
CA GLU A 133 -43.49 0.06 -11.14
C GLU A 133 -44.54 -0.70 -11.97
N PRO A 134 -45.52 -1.38 -11.36
CA PRO A 134 -46.52 -2.11 -12.12
C PRO A 134 -47.32 -1.13 -12.96
N GLU A 135 -47.31 -1.33 -14.29
CA GLU A 135 -48.14 -0.57 -15.22
C GLU A 135 -49.58 -0.54 -14.72
N LYS A 136 -50.05 0.68 -14.44
CA LYS A 136 -51.42 0.95 -14.04
C LYS A 136 -52.35 0.52 -15.19
N PRO A 137 -53.31 -0.39 -14.98
CA PRO A 137 -54.22 -0.80 -16.03
C PRO A 137 -55.12 0.38 -16.40
N THR A 138 -54.96 0.93 -17.60
CA THR A 138 -55.90 1.90 -18.16
C THR A 138 -57.03 1.12 -18.85
N ALA A 139 -58.21 1.12 -18.22
CA ALA A 139 -59.46 0.55 -18.72
C ALA A 139 -60.03 1.37 -19.91
N PRO A 140 -61.21 1.04 -20.47
CA PRO A 140 -61.81 -0.25 -20.79
C PRO A 140 -62.11 -0.41 -22.31
N PHE A 141 -62.33 -1.65 -22.72
CA PHE A 141 -62.78 -2.08 -24.05
C PHE A 141 -64.02 -1.30 -24.55
N THR A 142 -63.97 -0.76 -25.78
CA THR A 142 -65.17 -0.31 -26.52
C THR A 142 -65.54 -1.32 -27.59
N PRO A 143 -66.76 -1.90 -27.59
CA PRO A 143 -67.19 -2.83 -28.63
C PRO A 143 -67.57 -2.08 -29.93
N PRO A 144 -67.45 -2.73 -31.10
CA PRO A 144 -67.79 -2.11 -32.38
C PRO A 144 -69.32 -2.01 -32.56
N LYS A 145 -69.79 -0.90 -33.15
CA LYS A 145 -71.15 -0.75 -33.65
C LYS A 145 -71.27 -1.37 -35.04
N ASN A 146 -72.31 -2.18 -35.23
CA ASN A 146 -72.79 -2.70 -36.52
C ASN A 146 -73.15 -1.59 -37.50
#